data_AF-A0A6S7IBX5-F1
#
_entry.id   AF-A0A6S7IBX5-F1
#
_cell.length_a   1.000
_cell.length_b   1.000
_cell.length_c   1.000
_cell.angle_alpha   90.00
_cell.angle_beta   90.00
_cell.angle_gamma   90.00
#
_symmetry.space_group_name_H-M   'P 1'
#
loop_
_entity.id
_entity.type
_entity.pdbx_description
1 polymer ?
#
loop_
_entity_poly.entity_id
_entity_poly.type
_entity_poly.pdbx_seq_one_letter_code
_entity_poly.pdbx_strand_id
1 'polypeptide(L)'
;MGPVKHRGDVSAQDTLTAVVSNGEPNSSTVDECPVGNVSIDSVTNTAEMVAITPEDDVHLTTISPIADASGIPSMKSISLDYFLWLVNRLSKRTVDENSFVPGFTAIRSSLTNLNFHDTTKILTPILPYPATTYDAIFTTMINFQDALKQKGDTYGGLWADEGVYRIAKEIQLLKPDKFSNIFLGLGGFHMEKVVFACLGAYLEPSGIFSVLVETECYGTDTINGVISGSHYSRARTAHSMINEIIMSLMLEAFQAEYPEKSVLFEDLLIDCQSEEMTTDYSNTIKEQSKDIEEDFQNFMKEKSRQSQSFAYWFTYVFELFPIARDLTNSMRSGDWILYLSAVERATSLFFFFGRTNYSRWTPLFLQDCCQLKDKFPLLYSSYMDGGFVVNTPRTGSGVRFDQALEQSYNRPAKVSGGIIGFTRKKDAVALWGIIKHKKDEYVHLLKMQDNVDGELSVHHNFNQSSAKKIKELMQEIQNYLLKVCSPFLDLETFKNVLTGEIVSKVDVSKLLCCTKMGGGAFAEFVENRLRDKKVSIHSTISKIKYSSPHVSTHSASKTDIKDKTIKALMFIEYGRHCGFPAEELLVHEITRSAFFLVDKDGYVKKSVKSQLATEILSYAQK
;
A
#
# COMPACT_ATOMS: atom_id res chain seq x y z
N MET A 1 -15.83 -24.07 40.01
CA MET A 1 -14.90 -25.00 39.34
C MET A 1 -15.71 -25.98 38.50
N GLY A 2 -15.52 -25.93 37.18
CA GLY A 2 -16.09 -26.82 36.18
C GLY A 2 -15.54 -26.37 34.82
N PRO A 3 -14.87 -27.23 34.03
CA PRO A 3 -14.12 -26.76 32.86
C PRO A 3 -15.04 -26.54 31.67
N VAL A 4 -14.95 -25.34 31.11
CA VAL A 4 -15.61 -24.89 29.87
C VAL A 4 -14.93 -25.56 28.67
N LYS A 5 -15.71 -26.24 27.83
CA LYS A 5 -15.27 -26.80 26.55
C LYS A 5 -14.98 -25.68 25.55
N HIS A 6 -13.71 -25.47 25.22
CA HIS A 6 -13.30 -24.74 24.02
C HIS A 6 -13.68 -25.54 22.76
N ARG A 7 -14.52 -24.97 21.89
CA ARG A 7 -14.72 -25.43 20.51
C ARG A 7 -13.88 -24.57 19.58
N GLY A 8 -13.09 -25.25 18.75
CA GLY A 8 -12.04 -24.69 17.92
C GLY A 8 -12.53 -23.89 16.72
N ASP A 9 -11.66 -22.96 16.31
CA ASP A 9 -11.73 -22.17 15.10
C ASP A 9 -11.67 -23.05 13.85
N VAL A 10 -12.60 -22.81 12.91
CA VAL A 10 -12.56 -23.34 11.55
C VAL A 10 -12.35 -22.15 10.61
N SER A 11 -11.24 -22.22 9.85
CA SER A 11 -10.95 -21.33 8.73
C SER A 11 -11.97 -21.52 7.60
N ALA A 12 -12.52 -20.44 7.06
CA ALA A 12 -13.29 -20.49 5.83
C ALA A 12 -12.91 -19.29 4.93
N GLN A 13 -11.88 -19.51 4.10
CA GLN A 13 -11.83 -18.94 2.76
C GLN A 13 -12.83 -19.71 1.88
N ASP A 14 -13.39 -19.00 0.89
CA ASP A 14 -14.30 -19.46 -0.17
C ASP A 14 -15.77 -19.71 0.20
N THR A 15 -16.61 -18.71 -0.03
CA THR A 15 -17.90 -18.86 -0.75
C THR A 15 -18.60 -17.50 -0.95
N LEU A 16 -18.46 -16.93 -2.15
CA LEU A 16 -19.46 -16.06 -2.77
C LEU A 16 -19.46 -16.35 -4.28
N THR A 17 -19.85 -17.58 -4.60
CA THR A 17 -20.26 -17.97 -5.95
C THR A 17 -21.55 -18.79 -5.80
N ALA A 18 -22.68 -18.19 -6.17
CA ALA A 18 -23.94 -18.89 -6.40
C ALA A 18 -24.53 -18.20 -7.64
N VAL A 19 -24.42 -18.82 -8.83
CA VAL A 19 -25.36 -19.82 -9.36
C VAL A 19 -26.77 -19.22 -9.44
N VAL A 20 -27.10 -18.71 -10.63
CA VAL A 20 -28.48 -18.61 -11.10
C VAL A 20 -28.54 -19.40 -12.41
N SER A 21 -29.10 -20.60 -12.32
CA SER A 21 -29.72 -21.29 -13.44
C SER A 21 -31.00 -20.54 -13.81
N ASN A 22 -31.29 -20.42 -15.12
CA ASN A 22 -32.63 -20.67 -15.68
C ASN A 22 -32.66 -20.45 -17.20
N GLY A 23 -32.93 -21.53 -17.93
CA GLY A 23 -33.98 -21.62 -18.96
C GLY A 23 -33.89 -20.75 -20.21
N GLU A 24 -33.56 -21.40 -21.33
CA GLU A 24 -34.00 -21.00 -22.68
C GLU A 24 -35.54 -20.89 -22.76
N PRO A 25 -36.06 -20.08 -23.70
CA PRO A 25 -36.71 -20.72 -24.84
C PRO A 25 -36.34 -20.13 -26.21
N ASN A 26 -36.48 -20.99 -27.22
CA ASN A 26 -36.16 -20.85 -28.64
C ASN A 26 -37.10 -19.97 -29.49
N SER A 27 -36.59 -19.66 -30.70
CA SER A 27 -37.23 -19.19 -31.95
C SER A 27 -37.52 -17.68 -32.06
N SER A 28 -37.26 -16.95 -33.16
CA SER A 28 -37.12 -17.23 -34.61
C SER A 28 -36.43 -16.02 -35.28
N THR A 29 -35.30 -16.18 -35.99
CA THR A 29 -35.09 -16.13 -37.46
C THR A 29 -35.57 -14.89 -38.26
N VAL A 30 -34.66 -14.40 -39.12
CA VAL A 30 -34.82 -13.60 -40.38
C VAL A 30 -34.94 -12.08 -40.16
N ASP A 31 -34.07 -11.18 -40.64
CA ASP A 31 -33.70 -10.88 -42.05
C ASP A 31 -32.34 -10.14 -42.20
N GLU A 32 -31.73 -10.31 -43.38
CA GLU A 32 -30.44 -9.76 -43.84
C GLU A 32 -30.54 -8.44 -44.64
N CYS A 33 -29.48 -7.62 -44.54
CA CYS A 33 -28.87 -6.74 -45.58
C CYS A 33 -29.61 -5.47 -46.09
N PRO A 34 -28.92 -4.49 -46.76
CA PRO A 34 -27.51 -4.46 -47.20
C PRO A 34 -26.69 -3.16 -46.92
N VAL A 35 -25.37 -3.36 -46.85
CA VAL A 35 -24.24 -2.62 -47.45
C VAL A 35 -24.48 -1.21 -48.01
N GLY A 36 -23.73 -0.24 -47.50
CA GLY A 36 -23.44 1.05 -48.14
C GLY A 36 -21.95 1.41 -47.98
N ASN A 37 -21.18 1.17 -49.04
CA ASN A 37 -19.78 1.60 -49.19
C ASN A 37 -19.68 3.13 -49.30
N VAL A 38 -18.82 3.76 -48.49
CA VAL A 38 -18.23 5.06 -48.85
C VAL A 38 -16.74 5.06 -48.51
N SER A 39 -15.98 5.54 -49.49
CA SER A 39 -14.53 5.55 -49.68
C SER A 39 -13.69 6.00 -48.49
N ILE A 40 -12.60 5.27 -48.27
CA ILE A 40 -11.48 5.64 -47.40
C ILE A 40 -10.53 6.49 -48.24
N ASP A 41 -10.47 7.79 -47.98
CA ASP A 41 -9.34 8.61 -48.40
C ASP A 41 -8.23 8.49 -47.35
N SER A 42 -7.12 7.90 -47.81
CA SER A 42 -5.88 7.71 -47.08
C SER A 42 -5.21 9.05 -46.78
N VAL A 43 -5.19 9.46 -45.51
CA VAL A 43 -4.20 10.43 -45.00
C VAL A 43 -3.26 9.68 -44.06
N THR A 44 -2.16 9.23 -44.62
CA THR A 44 -0.97 8.76 -43.90
C THR A 44 -0.35 9.94 -43.17
N ASN A 45 -0.66 10.12 -41.89
CA ASN A 45 0.17 10.93 -41.00
C ASN A 45 1.18 10.00 -40.31
N THR A 46 2.33 9.84 -40.96
CA THR A 46 3.57 9.42 -40.32
C THR A 46 3.95 10.48 -39.30
N ALA A 47 3.64 10.24 -38.03
CA ALA A 47 4.27 11.00 -36.94
C ALA A 47 5.75 10.61 -36.91
N GLU A 48 6.60 11.50 -37.43
CA GLU A 48 8.05 11.41 -37.29
C GLU A 48 8.41 11.29 -35.81
N MET A 49 9.18 10.25 -35.49
CA MET A 49 9.86 10.12 -34.22
C MET A 49 10.86 11.28 -34.09
N VAL A 50 10.55 12.25 -33.24
CA VAL A 50 11.57 13.20 -32.77
C VAL A 50 12.47 12.43 -31.81
N ALA A 51 13.69 12.10 -32.29
CA ALA A 51 14.78 11.64 -31.44
C ALA A 51 15.16 12.78 -30.50
N ILE A 52 14.91 12.61 -29.20
CA ILE A 52 15.31 13.58 -28.18
C ILE A 52 16.77 13.31 -27.85
N THR A 53 17.63 14.31 -28.08
CA THR A 53 19.06 14.31 -27.75
C THR A 53 19.31 14.57 -26.26
N PRO A 54 20.49 14.20 -25.71
CA PRO A 54 20.75 14.19 -24.26
C PRO A 54 20.91 15.56 -23.58
N GLU A 55 20.52 16.65 -24.23
CA GLU A 55 20.81 18.03 -23.80
C GLU A 55 19.59 18.79 -23.26
N ASP A 56 18.41 18.16 -23.17
CA ASP A 56 17.27 18.80 -22.49
C ASP A 56 17.46 18.72 -20.96
N ASP A 57 17.84 19.87 -20.40
CA ASP A 57 18.15 20.16 -19.01
C ASP A 57 17.29 19.43 -17.96
N VAL A 58 17.99 18.91 -16.95
CA VAL A 58 17.46 18.26 -15.74
C VAL A 58 16.93 19.33 -14.77
N HIS A 59 15.91 20.07 -15.22
CA HIS A 59 14.90 20.62 -14.32
C HIS A 59 13.65 19.76 -14.47
N LEU A 60 13.57 18.68 -13.68
CA LEU A 60 12.32 17.94 -13.44
C LEU A 60 11.42 18.77 -12.51
N THR A 61 11.01 19.95 -12.96
CA THR A 61 9.71 20.48 -12.57
C THR A 61 8.69 19.69 -13.36
N THR A 62 8.14 18.63 -12.76
CA THR A 62 6.83 18.12 -13.17
C THR A 62 5.88 19.31 -13.16
N ILE A 63 5.60 19.86 -14.34
CA ILE A 63 4.55 20.86 -14.53
C ILE A 63 3.29 20.21 -13.98
N SER A 64 2.75 20.76 -12.89
CA SER A 64 1.52 20.27 -12.31
C SER A 64 0.41 20.48 -13.35
N PRO A 65 -0.22 19.41 -13.88
CA PRO A 65 -1.24 19.54 -14.92
C PRO A 65 -2.49 20.30 -14.45
N ILE A 66 -2.59 20.51 -13.14
CA ILE A 66 -3.72 21.15 -12.44
C ILE A 66 -3.33 22.54 -11.88
N ALA A 67 -2.03 22.84 -11.68
CA ALA A 67 -1.59 24.07 -11.01
C ALA A 67 -1.91 25.36 -11.75
N ASP A 68 -1.99 25.34 -13.09
CA ASP A 68 -2.15 26.57 -13.88
C ASP A 68 -3.51 27.28 -13.70
N ALA A 69 -4.44 26.75 -12.89
CA ALA A 69 -5.79 27.32 -12.78
C ALA A 69 -6.36 27.62 -11.37
N SER A 70 -5.72 27.25 -10.25
CA SER A 70 -6.49 27.24 -8.98
C SER A 70 -5.74 27.29 -7.63
N GLY A 71 -4.45 27.64 -7.59
CA GLY A 71 -3.80 27.94 -6.30
C GLY A 71 -3.51 26.73 -5.40
N ILE A 72 -3.27 25.54 -5.96
CA ILE A 72 -2.52 24.50 -5.24
C ILE A 72 -1.09 25.05 -5.04
N PRO A 73 -0.55 25.09 -3.80
CA PRO A 73 0.83 25.52 -3.57
C PRO A 73 1.82 24.69 -4.38
N SER A 74 3.00 25.25 -4.66
CA SER A 74 4.11 24.54 -5.31
C SER A 74 4.29 23.12 -4.76
N MET A 75 4.69 22.21 -5.65
CA MET A 75 4.86 20.78 -5.37
C MET A 75 5.64 20.53 -4.07
N LYS A 76 4.92 20.25 -2.98
CA LYS A 76 5.49 20.10 -1.63
C LYS A 76 5.99 18.66 -1.45
N SER A 77 7.23 18.51 -1.00
CA SER A 77 7.85 17.24 -0.62
C SER A 77 8.67 17.42 0.65
N ILE A 78 8.84 16.34 1.41
CA ILE A 78 9.61 16.33 2.67
C ILE A 78 10.91 15.55 2.52
N SER A 79 11.54 15.65 1.34
CA SER A 79 12.75 14.92 0.98
C SER A 79 13.97 15.35 1.79
N LEU A 80 14.20 16.65 1.96
CA LEU A 80 15.30 17.16 2.79
C LEU A 80 15.18 16.68 4.25
N ASP A 81 13.98 16.77 4.84
CA ASP A 81 13.75 16.26 6.21
C ASP A 81 14.07 14.76 6.32
N TYR A 82 13.78 13.99 5.27
CA TYR A 82 14.04 12.57 5.22
C TYR A 82 15.53 12.26 5.02
N PHE A 83 16.23 13.03 4.19
CA PHE A 83 17.68 12.95 4.02
C PHE A 83 18.40 13.20 5.35
N LEU A 84 18.05 14.30 6.04
CA LEU A 84 18.58 14.63 7.37
C LEU A 84 18.36 13.51 8.39
N TRP A 85 17.14 12.95 8.42
CA TRP A 85 16.83 11.83 9.29
C TRP A 85 17.71 10.61 9.00
N LEU A 86 17.95 10.31 7.72
CA LEU A 86 18.80 9.20 7.32
C LEU A 86 20.25 9.43 7.75
N VAL A 87 20.80 10.63 7.49
CA VAL A 87 22.17 11.01 7.85
C VAL A 87 22.35 10.88 9.37
N ASN A 88 21.44 11.41 10.17
CA ASN A 88 21.42 11.23 11.63
C ASN A 88 21.33 9.75 12.05
N ARG A 89 20.53 8.96 11.33
CA ARG A 89 20.41 7.53 11.63
C ARG A 89 21.69 6.76 11.29
N LEU A 90 22.42 7.16 10.26
CA LEU A 90 23.73 6.59 9.91
C LEU A 90 24.80 7.04 10.89
N SER A 91 24.82 8.31 11.29
CA SER A 91 25.79 8.86 12.27
C SER A 91 25.71 8.15 13.61
N LYS A 92 24.51 7.79 14.07
CA LYS A 92 24.35 7.12 15.36
C LYS A 92 24.73 5.64 15.29
N ARG A 93 24.63 5.00 14.11
CA ARG A 93 25.11 3.62 13.92
C ARG A 93 26.64 3.50 14.05
N THR A 94 27.40 4.53 13.68
CA THR A 94 28.87 4.49 13.75
C THR A 94 29.41 4.72 15.16
N VAL A 95 28.64 5.39 16.04
CA VAL A 95 29.05 5.72 17.42
C VAL A 95 28.64 4.67 18.45
N ASP A 96 27.41 4.16 18.36
CA ASP A 96 26.92 3.11 19.26
C ASP A 96 25.99 2.16 18.49
N GLU A 97 26.38 0.89 18.40
CA GLU A 97 25.57 -0.16 17.77
C GLU A 97 24.20 -0.34 18.46
N ASN A 98 24.06 0.07 19.71
CA ASN A 98 22.79 0.02 20.45
C ASN A 98 21.98 1.32 20.40
N SER A 99 22.48 2.38 19.74
CA SER A 99 21.78 3.64 19.63
C SER A 99 20.44 3.47 18.90
N PHE A 100 19.39 4.06 19.48
CA PHE A 100 18.03 3.96 18.96
C PHE A 100 17.64 5.27 18.28
N VAL A 101 17.44 5.21 16.96
CA VAL A 101 16.80 6.28 16.19
C VAL A 101 15.43 5.78 15.74
N PRO A 102 14.32 6.38 16.23
CA PRO A 102 12.99 6.00 15.77
C PRO A 102 12.84 6.18 14.25
N GLY A 103 11.89 5.44 13.66
CA GLY A 103 11.60 5.57 12.24
C GLY A 103 11.20 7.00 11.84
N PHE A 104 11.43 7.40 10.58
CA PHE A 104 11.18 8.77 10.12
C PHE A 104 9.77 9.29 10.46
N THR A 105 8.74 8.49 10.17
CA THR A 105 7.35 8.86 10.48
C THR A 105 7.14 9.11 11.98
N ALA A 106 7.81 8.32 12.82
CA ALA A 106 7.71 8.44 14.28
C ALA A 106 8.30 9.78 14.74
N ILE A 107 9.53 10.09 14.30
CA ILE A 107 10.17 11.35 14.68
C ILE A 107 9.41 12.54 14.13
N ARG A 108 9.05 12.54 12.84
CA ARG A 108 8.27 13.63 12.26
C ARG A 108 6.97 13.88 13.01
N SER A 109 6.27 12.81 13.41
CA SER A 109 5.04 12.94 14.21
C SER A 109 5.28 13.57 15.58
N SER A 110 6.42 13.28 16.22
CA SER A 110 6.81 13.91 17.49
C SER A 110 7.21 15.38 17.32
N LEU A 111 7.79 15.73 16.17
CA LEU A 111 8.19 17.10 15.84
C LEU A 111 7.00 17.98 15.44
N THR A 112 5.97 17.40 14.82
CA THR A 112 4.76 18.14 14.52
C THR A 112 3.90 18.23 15.79
N ASN A 113 4.09 19.30 16.58
CA ASN A 113 3.23 19.68 17.72
C ASN A 113 1.83 20.05 17.23
N LEU A 114 1.10 19.07 16.72
CA LEU A 114 -0.24 19.27 16.20
C LEU A 114 -1.24 18.90 17.30
N ASN A 115 -1.78 19.92 17.94
CA ASN A 115 -3.06 19.84 18.61
C ASN A 115 -4.13 19.64 17.53
N PHE A 116 -4.23 18.43 17.01
CA PHE A 116 -5.28 18.09 16.06
C PHE A 116 -6.64 18.31 16.72
N HIS A 117 -7.52 19.01 16.01
CA HIS A 117 -8.92 19.14 16.42
C HIS A 117 -9.61 17.77 16.39
N ASP A 118 -10.45 17.51 17.39
CA ASP A 118 -11.25 16.28 17.44
C ASP A 118 -12.14 16.16 16.20
N THR A 119 -11.84 15.20 15.35
CA THR A 119 -12.65 14.93 14.16
C THR A 119 -13.91 14.17 14.57
N THR A 120 -15.07 14.80 14.42
CA THR A 120 -16.37 14.15 14.68
C THR A 120 -16.66 13.13 13.58
N LYS A 121 -16.70 11.85 13.95
CA LYS A 121 -17.02 10.75 13.04
C LYS A 121 -18.52 10.52 13.02
N ILE A 122 -19.10 10.58 11.82
CA ILE A 122 -20.50 10.20 11.60
C ILE A 122 -20.49 8.92 10.78
N LEU A 123 -21.06 7.85 11.34
CA LEU A 123 -21.30 6.61 10.64
C LEU A 123 -22.76 6.58 10.20
N THR A 124 -22.99 6.53 8.89
CA THR A 124 -24.34 6.34 8.36
C THR A 124 -24.87 4.95 8.73
N PRO A 125 -26.20 4.77 8.84
CA PRO A 125 -26.80 3.46 9.12
C PRO A 125 -26.32 2.38 8.14
N ILE A 126 -26.13 1.15 8.64
CA ILE A 126 -25.82 0.00 7.78
C ILE A 126 -27.01 -0.27 6.88
N LEU A 127 -26.79 -0.25 5.56
CA LEU A 127 -27.79 -0.64 4.59
C LEU A 127 -27.71 -2.15 4.32
N PRO A 128 -28.85 -2.86 4.21
CA PRO A 128 -28.88 -4.30 3.91
C PRO A 128 -28.67 -4.58 2.40
N TYR A 129 -27.89 -3.73 1.72
CA TYR A 129 -27.64 -3.79 0.28
C TYR A 129 -26.14 -3.68 0.00
N PRO A 130 -25.63 -4.31 -1.07
CA PRO A 130 -24.22 -4.21 -1.43
C PRO A 130 -23.80 -2.77 -1.69
N ALA A 131 -22.60 -2.39 -1.24
CA ALA A 131 -21.99 -1.09 -1.50
C ALA A 131 -21.56 -0.87 -2.98
N THR A 132 -22.03 -1.74 -3.89
CA THR A 132 -21.78 -1.69 -5.32
C THR A 132 -22.99 -1.22 -6.13
N THR A 133 -24.14 -0.96 -5.48
CA THR A 133 -25.36 -0.51 -6.17
C THR A 133 -25.57 0.99 -6.03
N TYR A 134 -26.09 1.63 -7.09
CA TYR A 134 -26.43 3.05 -7.08
C TYR A 134 -27.44 3.39 -5.98
N ASP A 135 -28.46 2.54 -5.77
CA ASP A 135 -29.50 2.78 -4.76
C ASP A 135 -28.94 2.81 -3.33
N ALA A 136 -28.00 1.90 -3.02
CA ALA A 136 -27.36 1.86 -1.71
C ALA A 136 -26.52 3.13 -1.49
N ILE A 137 -25.68 3.50 -2.46
CA ILE A 137 -24.83 4.70 -2.33
C ILE A 137 -25.67 5.98 -2.30
N PHE A 138 -26.70 6.09 -3.15
CA PHE A 138 -27.64 7.21 -3.12
C PHE A 138 -28.31 7.35 -1.75
N THR A 139 -28.80 6.25 -1.18
CA THR A 139 -29.41 6.23 0.15
C THR A 139 -28.41 6.62 1.23
N THR A 140 -27.16 6.13 1.16
CA THR A 140 -26.08 6.53 2.07
C THR A 140 -25.81 8.03 2.02
N MET A 141 -25.75 8.62 0.81
CA MET A 141 -25.55 10.07 0.65
C MET A 141 -26.71 10.87 1.25
N ILE A 142 -27.96 10.41 1.11
CA ILE A 142 -29.12 11.04 1.76
C ILE A 142 -29.04 10.95 3.28
N ASN A 143 -28.69 9.78 3.81
CA ASN A 143 -28.50 9.60 5.26
C ASN A 143 -27.38 10.49 5.79
N PHE A 144 -26.33 10.73 5.01
CA PHE A 144 -25.27 11.66 5.37
C PHE A 144 -25.76 13.11 5.40
N GLN A 145 -26.58 13.56 4.44
CA GLN A 145 -27.21 14.89 4.48
C GLN A 145 -28.10 15.07 5.71
N ASP A 146 -28.86 14.05 6.09
CA ASP A 146 -29.69 14.09 7.29
C ASP A 146 -28.83 14.22 8.55
N ALA A 147 -27.71 13.51 8.63
CA ALA A 147 -26.76 13.65 9.73
C ALA A 147 -26.13 15.05 9.81
N LEU A 148 -25.79 15.66 8.66
CA LEU A 148 -25.33 17.06 8.62
C LEU A 148 -26.41 18.01 9.15
N LYS A 149 -27.67 17.83 8.73
CA LYS A 149 -28.81 18.62 9.20
C LYS A 149 -29.03 18.49 10.70
N GLN A 150 -28.94 17.28 11.25
CA GLN A 150 -29.06 17.04 12.69
C GLN A 150 -27.95 17.71 13.50
N LYS A 151 -26.73 17.78 12.94
CA LYS A 151 -25.59 18.48 13.56
C LYS A 151 -25.63 20.00 13.38
N GLY A 152 -26.44 20.50 12.44
CA GLY A 152 -26.49 21.92 12.06
C GLY A 152 -25.39 22.34 11.08
N ASP A 153 -24.70 21.38 10.47
CA ASP A 153 -23.63 21.65 9.49
C ASP A 153 -24.25 21.92 8.11
N THR A 154 -23.83 23.00 7.45
CA THR A 154 -24.34 23.35 6.12
C THR A 154 -23.85 22.38 5.04
N TYR A 155 -22.63 21.88 5.18
CA TYR A 155 -21.99 20.93 4.28
C TYR A 155 -20.96 20.08 5.02
N GLY A 156 -20.53 18.97 4.42
CA GLY A 156 -19.51 18.10 5.02
C GLY A 156 -18.79 17.19 4.03
N GLY A 157 -17.68 16.60 4.48
CA GLY A 157 -16.87 15.67 3.71
C GLY A 157 -17.29 14.21 3.90
N LEU A 158 -17.62 13.51 2.81
CA LEU A 158 -17.90 12.08 2.77
C LEU A 158 -16.73 11.35 2.10
N TRP A 159 -15.96 10.59 2.87
CA TRP A 159 -14.78 9.87 2.40
C TRP A 159 -15.07 8.38 2.20
N ALA A 160 -14.65 7.81 1.07
CA ALA A 160 -14.84 6.39 0.78
C ALA A 160 -13.75 5.82 -0.13
N ASP A 161 -13.58 4.50 -0.14
CA ASP A 161 -12.68 3.83 -1.10
C ASP A 161 -13.10 4.12 -2.57
N GLU A 162 -12.21 3.83 -3.52
CA GLU A 162 -12.45 4.13 -4.94
C GLU A 162 -13.74 3.51 -5.48
N GLY A 163 -14.10 2.30 -5.05
CA GLY A 163 -15.28 1.61 -5.55
C GLY A 163 -16.58 2.34 -5.19
N VAL A 164 -16.68 2.81 -3.95
CA VAL A 164 -17.81 3.61 -3.47
C VAL A 164 -17.74 5.05 -3.98
N TYR A 165 -16.56 5.66 -3.95
CA TYR A 165 -16.32 7.03 -4.42
C TYR A 165 -16.79 7.20 -5.85
N ARG A 166 -16.44 6.26 -6.74
CA ARG A 166 -16.87 6.27 -8.14
C ARG A 166 -18.38 6.43 -8.27
N ILE A 167 -19.15 5.56 -7.62
CA ILE A 167 -20.61 5.55 -7.72
C ILE A 167 -21.19 6.83 -7.12
N ALA A 168 -20.65 7.27 -5.97
CA ALA A 168 -21.08 8.51 -5.32
C ALA A 168 -20.80 9.73 -6.20
N LYS A 169 -19.66 9.77 -6.89
CA LYS A 169 -19.28 10.86 -7.78
C LYS A 169 -20.16 10.89 -9.02
N GLU A 170 -20.46 9.74 -9.61
CA GLU A 170 -21.41 9.65 -10.73
C GLU A 170 -22.81 10.14 -10.32
N ILE A 171 -23.29 9.75 -9.15
CA ILE A 171 -24.56 10.24 -8.59
C ILE A 171 -24.53 11.76 -8.40
N GLN A 172 -23.43 12.30 -7.85
CA GLN A 172 -23.26 13.74 -7.66
C GLN A 172 -23.25 14.49 -9.00
N LEU A 173 -22.59 13.94 -10.03
CA LEU A 173 -22.57 14.53 -11.38
C LEU A 173 -23.95 14.50 -12.05
N LEU A 174 -24.75 13.46 -11.82
CA LEU A 174 -26.12 13.37 -12.32
C LEU A 174 -27.11 14.26 -11.55
N LYS A 175 -26.83 14.56 -10.28
CA LYS A 175 -27.71 15.34 -9.39
C LYS A 175 -26.91 16.40 -8.61
N PRO A 176 -26.30 17.38 -9.30
CA PRO A 176 -25.40 18.34 -8.69
C PRO A 176 -26.08 19.20 -7.62
N ASP A 177 -27.31 19.67 -7.88
CA ASP A 177 -28.03 20.52 -6.94
C ASP A 177 -28.37 19.78 -5.64
N LYS A 178 -28.74 18.50 -5.77
CA LYS A 178 -29.16 17.67 -4.64
C LYS A 178 -28.02 17.36 -3.67
N PHE A 179 -26.80 17.17 -4.17
CA PHE A 179 -25.64 16.78 -3.38
C PHE A 179 -24.54 17.86 -3.38
N SER A 180 -24.93 19.11 -3.59
CA SER A 180 -24.06 20.29 -3.61
C SER A 180 -23.40 20.57 -2.25
N ASN A 181 -24.01 20.11 -1.16
CA ASN A 181 -23.51 20.25 0.21
C ASN A 181 -22.59 19.09 0.66
N ILE A 182 -22.22 18.17 -0.24
CA ILE A 182 -21.30 17.07 0.07
C ILE A 182 -20.01 17.26 -0.71
N PHE A 183 -18.89 17.35 0.00
CA PHE A 183 -17.58 17.14 -0.58
C PHE A 183 -17.28 15.63 -0.59
N LEU A 184 -16.98 15.06 -1.75
CA LEU A 184 -16.61 13.64 -1.86
C LEU A 184 -15.09 13.49 -1.78
N GLY A 185 -14.62 12.75 -0.78
CA GLY A 185 -13.21 12.46 -0.56
C GLY A 185 -12.81 11.06 -1.02
N LEU A 186 -11.72 10.95 -1.76
CA LEU A 186 -11.19 9.66 -2.21
C LEU A 186 -10.32 9.01 -1.13
N GLY A 187 -10.66 7.77 -0.75
CA GLY A 187 -10.05 7.03 0.36
C GLY A 187 -8.56 6.78 0.15
N GLY A 188 -7.73 7.39 1.01
CA GLY A 188 -6.29 7.34 0.82
C GLY A 188 -5.64 6.01 1.22
N PHE A 189 -6.28 5.14 2.02
CA PHE A 189 -5.65 3.90 2.47
C PHE A 189 -5.58 2.88 1.35
N HIS A 190 -6.69 2.71 0.63
CA HIS A 190 -6.71 1.89 -0.58
C HIS A 190 -5.84 2.50 -1.68
N MET A 191 -5.81 3.83 -1.80
CA MET A 191 -4.91 4.53 -2.72
C MET A 191 -3.44 4.21 -2.43
N GLU A 192 -3.00 4.30 -1.16
CA GLU A 192 -1.61 4.00 -0.80
C GLU A 192 -1.24 2.53 -1.05
N LYS A 193 -2.18 1.59 -0.88
CA LYS A 193 -1.97 0.18 -1.30
C LYS A 193 -1.72 0.06 -2.80
N VAL A 194 -2.44 0.84 -3.62
CA VAL A 194 -2.21 0.87 -5.07
C VAL A 194 -0.88 1.54 -5.42
N VAL A 195 -0.47 2.56 -4.67
CA VAL A 195 0.88 3.13 -4.78
C VAL A 195 1.92 2.06 -4.49
N PHE A 196 1.85 1.32 -3.38
CA PHE A 196 2.76 0.20 -3.12
C PHE A 196 2.75 -0.85 -4.23
N ALA A 197 1.60 -1.15 -4.82
CA ALA A 197 1.53 -2.06 -5.96
C ALA A 197 2.21 -1.51 -7.23
N CYS A 198 2.33 -0.18 -7.39
CA CYS A 198 3.10 0.44 -8.46
C CYS A 198 4.60 0.39 -8.15
N LEU A 199 5.01 0.70 -6.91
CA LEU A 199 6.40 0.58 -6.48
C LEU A 199 6.88 -0.87 -6.56
N GLY A 200 6.02 -1.84 -6.20
CA GLY A 200 6.28 -3.27 -6.33
C GLY A 200 6.52 -3.68 -7.78
N ALA A 201 5.63 -3.27 -8.68
CA ALA A 201 5.79 -3.52 -10.12
C ALA A 201 7.05 -2.85 -10.70
N TYR A 202 7.44 -1.68 -10.20
CA TYR A 202 8.69 -1.03 -10.58
C TYR A 202 9.91 -1.85 -10.14
N LEU A 203 9.92 -2.33 -8.89
CA LEU A 203 11.03 -3.04 -8.25
C LEU A 203 11.15 -4.53 -8.65
N GLU A 204 10.09 -5.15 -9.15
CA GLU A 204 10.07 -6.57 -9.50
C GLU A 204 11.23 -7.02 -10.42
N PRO A 205 11.60 -6.29 -11.50
CA PRO A 205 12.72 -6.67 -12.36
C PRO A 205 14.09 -6.68 -11.66
N SER A 206 14.26 -5.87 -10.60
CA SER A 206 15.54 -5.76 -9.89
C SER A 206 15.94 -7.04 -9.16
N GLY A 207 14.98 -7.93 -8.81
CA GLY A 207 15.25 -9.10 -7.98
C GLY A 207 15.34 -8.82 -6.47
N ILE A 208 15.16 -7.57 -6.03
CA ILE A 208 15.26 -7.21 -4.61
C ILE A 208 14.26 -7.95 -3.73
N PHE A 209 13.05 -8.23 -4.23
CA PHE A 209 12.06 -9.00 -3.48
C PHE A 209 12.48 -10.45 -3.27
N SER A 210 13.23 -11.02 -4.21
CA SER A 210 13.81 -12.35 -4.05
C SER A 210 14.95 -12.33 -3.03
N VAL A 211 15.77 -11.27 -3.00
CA VAL A 211 16.78 -11.08 -1.92
C VAL A 211 16.10 -11.10 -0.55
N LEU A 212 14.97 -10.40 -0.38
CA LEU A 212 14.21 -10.44 0.88
C LEU A 212 13.69 -11.83 1.26
N VAL A 213 13.49 -12.73 0.29
CA VAL A 213 13.11 -14.11 0.55
C VAL A 213 14.34 -14.95 0.93
N GLU A 214 15.45 -14.78 0.22
CA GLU A 214 16.70 -15.50 0.47
C GLU A 214 17.34 -15.15 1.83
N THR A 215 17.18 -13.90 2.29
CA THR A 215 17.62 -13.47 3.63
C THR A 215 16.57 -13.74 4.72
N GLU A 216 15.59 -14.60 4.45
CA GLU A 216 14.50 -14.99 5.37
C GLU A 216 13.70 -13.81 5.98
N CYS A 217 13.78 -12.62 5.37
CA CYS A 217 13.05 -11.42 5.80
C CYS A 217 11.54 -11.59 5.58
N TYR A 218 11.16 -12.22 4.48
CA TYR A 218 9.78 -12.58 4.16
C TYR A 218 9.68 -14.00 3.60
N GLY A 219 8.60 -14.70 3.94
CA GLY A 219 8.25 -15.95 3.27
C GLY A 219 7.76 -15.74 1.83
N THR A 220 7.92 -16.75 0.99
CA THR A 220 7.56 -16.73 -0.44
C THR A 220 6.10 -16.33 -0.69
N ASP A 221 5.14 -16.82 0.08
CA ASP A 221 3.73 -16.42 -0.09
C ASP A 221 3.47 -14.99 0.36
N THR A 222 4.24 -14.52 1.34
CA THR A 222 4.08 -13.18 1.90
C THR A 222 4.59 -12.11 0.94
N ILE A 223 5.65 -12.39 0.19
CA ILE A 223 6.26 -11.41 -0.73
C ILE A 223 5.31 -11.03 -1.87
N ASN A 224 4.47 -11.97 -2.34
CA ASN A 224 3.45 -11.68 -3.34
C ASN A 224 2.45 -10.64 -2.84
N GLY A 225 2.06 -10.74 -1.56
CA GLY A 225 1.20 -9.74 -0.93
C GLY A 225 1.88 -8.39 -0.68
N VAL A 226 3.22 -8.38 -0.54
CA VAL A 226 4.04 -7.15 -0.47
C VAL A 226 4.08 -6.47 -1.84
N ILE A 227 4.45 -7.21 -2.89
CA ILE A 227 4.54 -6.73 -4.28
C ILE A 227 3.18 -6.19 -4.75
N SER A 228 2.09 -6.89 -4.43
CA SER A 228 0.74 -6.46 -4.83
C SER A 228 0.17 -5.33 -3.95
N GLY A 229 0.87 -4.91 -2.90
CA GLY A 229 0.38 -3.96 -1.90
C GLY A 229 -0.82 -4.46 -1.06
N SER A 230 -1.20 -5.74 -1.17
CA SER A 230 -2.36 -6.28 -0.45
C SER A 230 -2.09 -6.40 1.06
N HIS A 231 -0.87 -6.76 1.43
CA HIS A 231 -0.37 -6.77 2.80
C HIS A 231 0.18 -5.40 3.20
N TYR A 232 -0.71 -4.42 3.38
CA TYR A 232 -0.37 -3.01 3.62
C TYR A 232 0.81 -2.78 4.59
N SER A 233 0.73 -3.29 5.83
CA SER A 233 1.78 -3.05 6.83
C SER A 233 3.12 -3.65 6.42
N ARG A 234 3.11 -4.85 5.82
CA ARG A 234 4.32 -5.53 5.35
C ARG A 234 4.91 -4.82 4.14
N ALA A 235 4.07 -4.38 3.19
CA ALA A 235 4.50 -3.64 2.01
C ALA A 235 5.19 -2.32 2.42
N ARG A 236 4.58 -1.56 3.33
CA ARG A 236 5.15 -0.33 3.87
C ARG A 236 6.52 -0.56 4.53
N THR A 237 6.64 -1.58 5.38
CA THR A 237 7.92 -1.96 6.00
C THR A 237 8.96 -2.35 4.94
N ALA A 238 8.62 -3.24 4.00
CA ALA A 238 9.52 -3.68 2.94
C ALA A 238 10.07 -2.51 2.11
N HIS A 239 9.19 -1.65 1.59
CA HIS A 239 9.62 -0.49 0.80
C HIS A 239 10.46 0.51 1.60
N SER A 240 10.18 0.68 2.90
CA SER A 240 10.96 1.58 3.76
C SER A 240 12.36 1.02 4.03
N MET A 241 12.48 -0.30 4.26
CA MET A 241 13.77 -0.98 4.41
C MET A 241 14.58 -0.91 3.12
N ILE A 242 13.97 -1.26 1.98
CA ILE A 242 14.64 -1.20 0.66
C ILE A 242 15.15 0.21 0.41
N ASN A 243 14.32 1.24 0.62
CA ASN A 243 14.73 2.61 0.38
C ASN A 243 15.92 3.04 1.24
N GLU A 244 15.90 2.71 2.52
CA GLU A 244 17.00 3.03 3.44
C GLU A 244 18.29 2.28 3.08
N ILE A 245 18.22 0.98 2.77
CA ILE A 245 19.40 0.19 2.34
C ILE A 245 20.02 0.78 1.07
N ILE A 246 19.19 1.07 0.06
CA ILE A 246 19.66 1.57 -1.23
C ILE A 246 20.25 2.98 -1.07
N MET A 247 19.62 3.87 -0.29
CA MET A 247 20.21 5.17 0.01
C MET A 247 21.54 5.08 0.77
N SER A 248 21.66 4.16 1.73
CA SER A 248 22.92 3.94 2.44
C SER A 248 24.04 3.54 1.46
N LEU A 249 23.76 2.61 0.55
CA LEU A 249 24.70 2.19 -0.49
C LEU A 249 25.03 3.34 -1.48
N MET A 250 24.07 4.20 -1.82
CA MET A 250 24.33 5.40 -2.64
C MET A 250 25.24 6.40 -1.92
N LEU A 251 25.05 6.60 -0.61
CA LEU A 251 25.89 7.47 0.21
C LEU A 251 27.31 6.92 0.34
N GLU A 252 27.47 5.61 0.53
CA GLU A 252 28.79 4.96 0.51
C GLU A 252 29.51 5.17 -0.82
N ALA A 253 28.78 5.06 -1.95
CA ALA A 253 29.34 5.35 -3.27
C ALA A 253 29.72 6.83 -3.45
N PHE A 254 28.92 7.76 -2.92
CA PHE A 254 29.22 9.19 -2.94
C PHE A 254 30.49 9.53 -2.13
N GLN A 255 30.62 8.97 -0.92
CA GLN A 255 31.80 9.15 -0.07
C GLN A 255 33.08 8.58 -0.69
N ALA A 256 32.97 7.44 -1.39
CA ALA A 256 34.11 6.84 -2.07
C ALA A 256 34.62 7.69 -3.24
N GLU A 257 33.73 8.37 -3.96
CA GLU A 257 34.08 9.22 -5.11
C GLU A 257 34.57 10.62 -4.69
N TYR A 258 34.00 11.20 -3.63
CA TYR A 258 34.38 12.53 -3.11
C TYR A 258 34.88 12.47 -1.66
N PRO A 259 36.07 11.89 -1.40
CA PRO A 259 36.64 11.84 -0.05
C PRO A 259 36.82 13.24 0.58
N GLU A 260 37.01 14.28 -0.22
CA GLU A 260 37.13 15.67 0.23
C GLU A 260 35.82 16.24 0.81
N LYS A 261 34.67 15.73 0.33
CA LYS A 261 33.36 16.06 0.89
C LYS A 261 33.00 15.18 2.10
N SER A 262 33.80 14.14 2.38
CA SER A 262 33.64 13.29 3.57
C SER A 262 33.76 14.10 4.85
N VAL A 263 34.63 15.13 4.90
CA VAL A 263 34.77 16.00 6.08
C VAL A 263 33.48 16.79 6.35
N LEU A 264 32.89 17.41 5.34
CA LEU A 264 31.61 18.13 5.47
C LEU A 264 30.46 17.19 5.85
N PHE A 265 30.47 15.97 5.30
CA PHE A 265 29.51 14.95 5.67
C PHE A 265 29.73 14.47 7.11
N GLU A 266 30.97 14.27 7.54
CA GLU A 266 31.36 13.90 8.91
C GLU A 266 31.00 15.01 9.91
N ASP A 267 31.22 16.27 9.57
CA ASP A 267 30.78 17.43 10.35
C ASP A 267 29.26 17.41 10.51
N LEU A 268 28.52 17.18 9.42
CA LEU A 268 27.06 17.01 9.49
C LEU A 268 26.66 15.81 10.36
N LEU A 269 27.37 14.69 10.28
CA LEU A 269 27.13 13.51 11.13
C LEU A 269 27.37 13.86 12.62
N ILE A 270 28.41 14.63 12.95
CA ILE A 270 28.76 15.09 14.30
C ILE A 270 27.69 16.06 14.83
N ASP A 271 27.27 17.02 14.01
CA ASP A 271 26.20 17.96 14.37
C ASP A 271 24.91 17.20 14.68
N CYS A 272 24.55 16.21 13.86
CA CYS A 272 23.42 15.31 14.09
C CYS A 272 23.55 14.44 15.34
N GLN A 273 24.78 14.10 15.77
CA GLN A 273 25.05 13.32 16.97
C GLN A 273 24.89 14.15 18.24
N SER A 274 25.22 15.44 18.18
CA SER A 274 25.27 16.33 19.34
C SER A 274 23.91 16.88 19.77
N GLU A 275 22.91 16.86 18.88
CA GLU A 275 21.53 17.33 19.15
C GLU A 275 20.51 16.17 19.19
N GLU A 276 19.60 16.18 20.18
CA GLU A 276 18.36 15.39 20.07
C GLU A 276 17.49 16.01 18.96
N MET A 277 16.89 15.19 18.08
CA MET A 277 15.94 15.68 17.07
C MET A 277 14.74 16.32 17.77
N THR A 278 14.80 17.63 17.97
CA THR A 278 13.72 18.47 18.50
C THR A 278 13.09 19.31 17.38
N THR A 279 11.99 20.00 17.67
CA THR A 279 11.29 20.90 16.74
C THR A 279 12.20 21.95 16.12
N ASP A 280 13.30 22.28 16.81
CA ASP A 280 14.40 23.10 16.34
C ASP A 280 15.58 22.22 15.94
N TYR A 281 15.43 21.41 14.89
CA TYR A 281 16.59 21.11 14.07
C TYR A 281 17.05 22.47 13.54
N SER A 282 18.10 23.03 14.13
CA SER A 282 18.50 24.43 13.92
C SER A 282 18.41 24.77 12.44
N ASN A 283 17.73 25.88 12.09
CA ASN A 283 17.68 26.35 10.70
C ASN A 283 19.08 26.38 10.06
N THR A 284 20.13 26.54 10.88
CA THR A 284 21.55 26.40 10.54
C THR A 284 21.92 25.01 9.99
N ILE A 285 21.57 23.90 10.65
CA ILE A 285 21.86 22.54 10.14
C ILE A 285 21.09 22.30 8.85
N LYS A 286 19.82 22.74 8.79
CA LYS A 286 19.02 22.64 7.56
C LYS A 286 19.62 23.42 6.40
N GLU A 287 20.23 24.58 6.63
CA GLU A 287 20.89 25.36 5.59
C GLU A 287 22.19 24.69 5.12
N GLN A 288 23.07 24.28 6.04
CA GLN A 288 24.32 23.59 5.69
C GLN A 288 24.08 22.25 4.98
N SER A 289 22.99 21.57 5.33
CA SER A 289 22.63 20.27 4.72
C SER A 289 22.05 20.40 3.32
N LYS A 290 21.57 21.57 2.90
CA LYS A 290 21.08 21.77 1.53
C LYS A 290 22.22 21.62 0.54
N ASP A 291 23.37 22.19 0.83
CA ASP A 291 24.53 22.13 -0.06
C ASP A 291 25.01 20.68 -0.23
N ILE A 292 25.08 19.92 0.87
CA ILE A 292 25.43 18.49 0.86
C ILE A 292 24.36 17.64 0.16
N GLU A 293 23.07 17.89 0.42
CA GLU A 293 21.99 17.20 -0.27
C GLU A 293 22.02 17.49 -1.78
N GLU A 294 22.24 18.74 -2.17
CA GLU A 294 22.34 19.17 -3.56
C GLU A 294 23.54 18.50 -4.24
N ASP A 295 24.70 18.50 -3.61
CA ASP A 295 25.89 17.80 -4.09
C ASP A 295 25.65 16.30 -4.28
N PHE A 296 25.01 15.66 -3.30
CA PHE A 296 24.65 14.25 -3.37
C PHE A 296 23.67 13.98 -4.51
N GLN A 297 22.64 14.81 -4.69
CA GLN A 297 21.71 14.70 -5.80
C GLN A 297 22.39 14.92 -7.16
N ASN A 298 23.32 15.87 -7.25
CA ASN A 298 24.07 16.16 -8.47
C ASN A 298 24.99 15.00 -8.86
N PHE A 299 25.71 14.42 -7.89
CA PHE A 299 26.45 13.17 -8.09
C PHE A 299 25.55 12.06 -8.62
N MET A 300 24.40 11.84 -7.98
CA MET A 300 23.49 10.79 -8.39
C MET A 300 22.94 11.02 -9.80
N LYS A 301 22.64 12.26 -10.19
CA LYS A 301 22.25 12.63 -11.56
C LYS A 301 23.37 12.36 -12.56
N GLU A 302 24.60 12.72 -12.23
CA GLU A 302 25.76 12.47 -13.09
C GLU A 302 25.96 10.98 -13.32
N LYS A 303 26.00 10.17 -12.25
CA LYS A 303 26.15 8.72 -12.37
C LYS A 303 24.95 8.07 -13.06
N SER A 304 23.74 8.60 -12.91
CA SER A 304 22.55 8.14 -13.63
C SER A 304 22.64 8.32 -15.15
N ARG A 305 23.40 9.31 -15.63
CA ARG A 305 23.67 9.47 -17.08
C ARG A 305 24.64 8.41 -17.61
N GLN A 306 25.51 7.89 -16.74
CA GLN A 306 26.54 6.92 -17.09
C GLN A 306 26.06 5.47 -16.89
N SER A 307 25.17 5.24 -15.93
CA SER A 307 24.72 3.92 -15.51
C SER A 307 23.21 3.79 -15.43
N GLN A 308 22.67 2.81 -16.15
CA GLN A 308 21.25 2.43 -16.03
C GLN A 308 20.89 1.92 -14.63
N SER A 309 21.83 1.31 -13.91
CA SER A 309 21.59 0.84 -12.53
C SER A 309 21.42 2.03 -11.58
N PHE A 310 22.33 3.02 -11.67
CA PHE A 310 22.19 4.26 -10.88
C PHE A 310 20.87 4.96 -11.21
N ALA A 311 20.53 5.11 -12.50
CA ALA A 311 19.29 5.73 -12.92
C ALA A 311 18.06 5.00 -12.34
N TYR A 312 18.06 3.66 -12.38
CA TYR A 312 16.94 2.87 -11.89
C TYR A 312 16.71 3.04 -10.39
N TRP A 313 17.77 2.94 -9.59
CA TRP A 313 17.67 3.10 -8.15
C TRP A 313 17.45 4.56 -7.75
N PHE A 314 18.01 5.52 -8.49
CA PHE A 314 17.76 6.95 -8.32
C PHE A 314 16.27 7.27 -8.51
N THR A 315 15.67 6.83 -9.61
CA THR A 315 14.23 7.02 -9.86
C THR A 315 13.40 6.40 -8.72
N TYR A 316 13.74 5.20 -8.25
CA TYR A 316 13.03 4.60 -7.10
C TYR A 316 13.13 5.46 -5.84
N VAL A 317 14.34 5.84 -5.44
CA VAL A 317 14.64 6.52 -4.17
C VAL A 317 14.14 7.96 -4.14
N PHE A 318 14.36 8.71 -5.22
CA PHE A 318 14.14 10.15 -5.27
C PHE A 318 12.82 10.56 -5.94
N GLU A 319 12.22 9.70 -6.76
CA GLU A 319 10.96 10.01 -7.45
C GLU A 319 9.78 9.17 -6.93
N LEU A 320 9.95 7.85 -6.78
CA LEU A 320 8.84 6.94 -6.50
C LEU A 320 8.53 6.75 -5.02
N PHE A 321 9.51 6.32 -4.21
CA PHE A 321 9.34 6.11 -2.78
C PHE A 321 8.84 7.36 -2.01
N PRO A 322 9.29 8.59 -2.35
CA PRO A 322 8.79 9.81 -1.73
C PRO A 322 7.28 9.96 -1.81
N ILE A 323 6.62 9.43 -2.86
CA ILE A 323 5.16 9.48 -3.00
C ILE A 323 4.48 8.70 -1.87
N ALA A 324 4.93 7.46 -1.61
CA ALA A 324 4.40 6.64 -0.52
C ALA A 324 4.75 7.23 0.86
N ARG A 325 5.99 7.71 1.03
CA ARG A 325 6.43 8.37 2.26
C ARG A 325 5.57 9.59 2.57
N ASP A 326 5.33 10.45 1.60
CA ASP A 326 4.62 11.71 1.77
C ASP A 326 3.12 11.48 1.99
N LEU A 327 2.50 10.52 1.29
CA LEU A 327 1.13 10.07 1.57
C LEU A 327 0.94 9.57 3.00
N THR A 328 1.92 8.84 3.52
CA THR A 328 1.91 8.36 4.91
C THR A 328 2.08 9.52 5.88
N ASN A 329 3.06 10.40 5.65
CA ASN A 329 3.40 11.45 6.61
C ASN A 329 2.35 12.55 6.63
N SER A 330 1.78 12.93 5.49
CA SER A 330 0.69 13.91 5.42
C SER A 330 -0.52 13.49 6.26
N MET A 331 -0.81 12.19 6.34
CA MET A 331 -1.89 11.67 7.19
C MET A 331 -1.52 11.63 8.66
N ARG A 332 -0.24 11.43 8.98
CA ARG A 332 0.24 11.39 10.36
C ARG A 332 0.33 12.78 10.96
N SER A 333 0.62 13.78 10.13
CA SER A 333 0.75 15.19 10.47
C SER A 333 -0.42 16.06 9.99
N GLY A 334 -1.51 15.51 9.49
CA GLY A 334 -2.63 16.27 8.89
C GLY A 334 -2.22 17.42 7.96
N ASP A 335 -1.18 17.22 7.15
CA ASP A 335 -0.66 18.23 6.24
C ASP A 335 -1.39 18.14 4.90
N TRP A 336 -2.43 18.97 4.73
CA TRP A 336 -3.31 18.94 3.56
C TRP A 336 -2.57 19.18 2.25
N ILE A 337 -1.64 20.13 2.23
CA ILE A 337 -0.87 20.48 1.03
C ILE A 337 0.08 19.35 0.64
N LEU A 338 0.76 18.75 1.63
CA LEU A 338 1.61 17.58 1.37
C LEU A 338 0.79 16.40 0.86
N TYR A 339 -0.43 16.21 1.38
CA TYR A 339 -1.34 15.18 0.88
C TYR A 339 -1.70 15.40 -0.59
N LEU A 340 -2.18 16.58 -0.97
CA LEU A 340 -2.55 16.88 -2.36
C LEU A 340 -1.37 16.71 -3.33
N SER A 341 -0.20 17.24 -2.97
CA SER A 341 1.04 17.06 -3.75
C SER A 341 1.40 15.59 -3.95
N ALA A 342 1.25 14.76 -2.92
CA ALA A 342 1.55 13.33 -3.01
C ALA A 342 0.50 12.56 -3.83
N VAL A 343 -0.79 12.92 -3.74
CA VAL A 343 -1.86 12.35 -4.57
C VAL A 343 -1.67 12.69 -6.04
N GLU A 344 -1.25 13.92 -6.35
CA GLU A 344 -0.95 14.34 -7.71
C GLU A 344 0.19 13.53 -8.32
N ARG A 345 1.32 13.39 -7.60
CA ARG A 345 2.43 12.52 -8.03
C ARG A 345 2.02 11.06 -8.18
N ALA A 346 1.21 10.54 -7.26
CA ALA A 346 0.69 9.18 -7.34
C ALA A 346 -0.16 8.97 -8.61
N THR A 347 -0.84 10.02 -9.07
CA THR A 347 -1.68 9.96 -10.28
C THR A 347 -0.86 9.61 -11.52
N SER A 348 0.32 10.21 -11.68
CA SER A 348 1.25 9.86 -12.76
C SER A 348 1.60 8.37 -12.76
N LEU A 349 1.85 7.79 -11.58
CA LEU A 349 2.11 6.36 -11.46
C LEU A 349 0.88 5.52 -11.87
N PHE A 350 -0.32 5.95 -11.50
CA PHE A 350 -1.53 5.21 -11.87
C PHE A 350 -1.70 5.11 -13.38
N PHE A 351 -1.43 6.20 -14.11
CA PHE A 351 -1.45 6.19 -15.58
C PHE A 351 -0.38 5.26 -16.18
N PHE A 352 0.86 5.34 -15.68
CA PHE A 352 1.96 4.50 -16.19
C PHE A 352 1.72 3.01 -15.91
N PHE A 353 1.45 2.66 -14.65
CA PHE A 353 1.26 1.27 -14.22
C PHE A 353 -0.14 0.70 -14.55
N GLY A 354 -0.97 1.45 -15.29
CA GLY A 354 -2.27 0.97 -15.78
C GLY A 354 -3.32 0.74 -14.70
N ARG A 355 -3.29 1.52 -13.61
CA ARG A 355 -4.26 1.49 -12.50
C ARG A 355 -5.51 2.30 -12.86
N THR A 356 -6.21 1.86 -13.90
CA THR A 356 -7.28 2.60 -14.60
C THR A 356 -8.38 3.18 -13.70
N ASN A 357 -8.71 2.49 -12.61
CA ASN A 357 -9.67 2.98 -11.63
C ASN A 357 -9.22 4.30 -11.00
N TYR A 358 -8.01 4.31 -10.44
CA TYR A 358 -7.42 5.51 -9.86
C TYR A 358 -6.99 6.53 -10.92
N SER A 359 -6.53 6.09 -12.10
CA SER A 359 -6.25 7.01 -13.23
C SER A 359 -7.49 7.82 -13.63
N ARG A 360 -8.69 7.25 -13.52
CA ARG A 360 -9.94 7.95 -13.87
C ARG A 360 -10.39 8.92 -12.78
N TRP A 361 -10.42 8.48 -11.53
CA TRP A 361 -11.10 9.21 -10.45
C TRP A 361 -10.21 10.18 -9.68
N THR A 362 -8.90 9.92 -9.59
CA THR A 362 -7.99 10.83 -8.90
C THR A 362 -7.89 12.21 -9.58
N PRO A 363 -7.87 12.34 -10.92
CA PRO A 363 -7.94 13.66 -11.58
C PRO A 363 -9.18 14.48 -11.20
N LEU A 364 -10.36 13.84 -11.15
CA LEU A 364 -11.60 14.51 -10.72
C LEU A 364 -11.53 14.92 -9.25
N PHE A 365 -11.01 14.03 -8.39
CA PHE A 365 -10.84 14.33 -6.97
C PHE A 365 -9.91 15.54 -6.76
N LEU A 366 -8.76 15.59 -7.46
CA LEU A 366 -7.86 16.74 -7.41
C LEU A 366 -8.54 18.03 -7.89
N GLN A 367 -9.35 17.97 -8.95
CA GLN A 367 -10.14 19.10 -9.41
C GLN A 367 -11.17 19.58 -8.37
N ASP A 368 -11.84 18.67 -7.67
CA ASP A 368 -12.75 19.02 -6.57
C ASP A 368 -11.97 19.67 -5.41
N CYS A 369 -10.77 19.17 -5.08
CA CYS A 369 -9.90 19.74 -4.06
C CYS A 369 -9.48 21.18 -4.41
N CYS A 370 -9.23 21.49 -5.68
CA CYS A 370 -8.96 22.86 -6.13
C CYS A 370 -10.11 23.83 -5.85
N GLN A 371 -11.35 23.35 -5.96
CA GLN A 371 -12.56 24.15 -5.74
C GLN A 371 -13.01 24.16 -4.28
N LEU A 372 -12.31 23.44 -3.40
CA LEU A 372 -12.69 23.25 -2.01
C LEU A 372 -12.79 24.59 -1.26
N LYS A 373 -11.84 25.49 -1.49
CA LYS A 373 -11.80 26.82 -0.86
C LYS A 373 -13.04 27.65 -1.18
N ASP A 374 -13.47 27.64 -2.42
CA ASP A 374 -14.58 28.46 -2.89
C ASP A 374 -15.95 27.83 -2.58
N LYS A 375 -16.07 26.51 -2.75
CA LYS A 375 -17.34 25.78 -2.52
C LYS A 375 -17.60 25.45 -1.05
N PHE A 376 -16.55 25.16 -0.29
CA PHE A 376 -16.64 24.66 1.08
C PHE A 376 -15.61 25.33 2.01
N PRO A 377 -15.65 26.67 2.18
CA PRO A 377 -14.60 27.43 2.87
C PRO A 377 -14.31 26.96 4.31
N LEU A 378 -15.33 26.58 5.08
CA LEU A 378 -15.14 26.06 6.45
C LEU A 378 -14.47 24.69 6.44
N LEU A 379 -14.78 23.86 5.44
CA LEU A 379 -14.15 22.55 5.27
C LEU A 379 -12.70 22.70 4.82
N TYR A 380 -12.43 23.66 3.93
CA TYR A 380 -11.07 24.02 3.53
C TYR A 380 -10.23 24.43 4.72
N SER A 381 -10.70 25.37 5.56
CA SER A 381 -10.00 25.78 6.77
C SER A 381 -9.77 24.58 7.70
N SER A 382 -10.81 23.78 7.94
CA SER A 382 -10.68 22.57 8.75
C SER A 382 -9.63 21.60 8.20
N TYR A 383 -9.55 21.41 6.89
CA TYR A 383 -8.56 20.51 6.28
C TYR A 383 -7.15 21.08 6.34
N MET A 384 -6.97 22.38 6.15
CA MET A 384 -5.70 23.06 6.38
C MET A 384 -5.19 22.87 7.82
N ASP A 385 -6.10 22.79 8.78
CA ASP A 385 -5.82 22.52 10.20
C ASP A 385 -5.78 21.00 10.53
N GLY A 386 -5.77 20.12 9.52
CA GLY A 386 -5.64 18.67 9.69
C GLY A 386 -6.94 17.89 9.90
N GLY A 387 -8.11 18.52 9.81
CA GLY A 387 -9.44 17.91 9.99
C GLY A 387 -9.87 16.89 8.92
N PHE A 388 -9.01 16.58 7.95
CA PHE A 388 -9.20 15.47 7.01
C PHE A 388 -8.61 14.14 7.51
N VAL A 389 -7.99 14.15 8.70
CA VAL A 389 -7.35 12.99 9.32
C VAL A 389 -8.14 12.54 10.54
N VAL A 390 -8.27 11.22 10.70
CA VAL A 390 -8.77 10.62 11.93
C VAL A 390 -7.61 10.33 12.86
N ASN A 391 -7.65 10.88 14.07
CA ASN A 391 -6.60 10.70 15.08
C ASN A 391 -7.18 10.18 16.42
N THR A 392 -6.27 9.91 17.34
CA THR A 392 -6.53 9.73 18.77
C THR A 392 -5.66 10.73 19.55
N PRO A 393 -5.79 10.84 20.88
CA PRO A 393 -4.90 11.68 21.68
C PRO A 393 -3.41 11.27 21.64
N ARG A 394 -3.06 10.17 20.97
CA ARG A 394 -1.69 9.67 20.86
C ARG A 394 -0.94 10.38 19.73
N THR A 395 0.32 10.73 19.96
CA THR A 395 1.22 11.33 18.95
C THR A 395 1.38 10.44 17.72
N GLY A 396 1.27 11.03 16.53
CA GLY A 396 1.39 10.30 15.25
C GLY A 396 0.29 9.27 14.99
N SER A 397 -0.84 9.35 15.71
CA SER A 397 -1.97 8.42 15.55
C SER A 397 -2.80 8.65 14.29
N GLY A 398 -2.58 9.77 13.59
CA GLY A 398 -3.31 10.16 12.39
C GLY A 398 -3.41 9.03 11.35
N VAL A 399 -4.63 8.70 10.96
CA VAL A 399 -4.99 7.72 9.94
C VAL A 399 -6.09 8.27 9.04
N ARG A 400 -6.25 7.63 7.90
CA ARG A 400 -7.23 7.99 6.87
C ARG A 400 -8.63 7.57 7.28
N PHE A 401 -9.66 8.25 6.80
CA PHE A 401 -11.06 7.90 7.10
C PHE A 401 -11.41 6.45 6.74
N ASP A 402 -11.02 5.98 5.57
CA ASP A 402 -11.29 4.60 5.12
C ASP A 402 -10.51 3.56 5.94
N GLN A 403 -9.29 3.89 6.38
CA GLN A 403 -8.54 3.06 7.32
C GLN A 403 -9.20 3.02 8.71
N ALA A 404 -9.63 4.17 9.21
CA ALA A 404 -10.32 4.27 10.49
C ALA A 404 -11.62 3.47 10.48
N LEU A 405 -12.37 3.54 9.39
CA LEU A 405 -13.57 2.73 9.18
C LEU A 405 -13.26 1.23 9.19
N GLU A 406 -12.22 0.80 8.46
CA GLU A 406 -11.83 -0.61 8.41
C GLU A 406 -11.44 -1.13 9.80
N GLN A 407 -10.68 -0.34 10.56
CA GLN A 407 -10.18 -0.72 11.88
C GLN A 407 -11.22 -0.66 12.99
N SER A 408 -12.05 0.38 13.02
CA SER A 408 -12.99 0.65 14.12
C SER A 408 -14.37 0.02 13.93
N TYR A 409 -14.78 -0.21 12.68
CA TYR A 409 -16.12 -0.70 12.36
C TYR A 409 -16.11 -2.04 11.63
N ASN A 410 -15.42 -2.15 10.49
CA ASN A 410 -15.49 -3.36 9.65
C ASN A 410 -14.81 -4.56 10.32
N ARG A 411 -13.62 -4.38 10.90
CA ARG A 411 -12.92 -5.48 11.57
C ARG A 411 -13.72 -6.02 12.78
N PRO A 412 -14.23 -5.19 13.70
CA PRO A 412 -15.12 -5.67 14.77
C PRO A 412 -16.42 -6.30 14.26
N ALA A 413 -16.95 -5.88 13.10
CA ALA A 413 -18.10 -6.52 12.49
C ALA A 413 -17.80 -7.93 11.94
N LYS A 414 -16.54 -8.22 11.59
CA LYS A 414 -16.10 -9.49 10.99
C LYS A 414 -15.69 -10.57 12.00
N VAL A 415 -15.56 -10.26 13.29
CA VAL A 415 -15.17 -11.24 14.33
C VAL A 415 -16.36 -11.98 14.94
N SER A 416 -16.11 -12.98 15.78
CA SER A 416 -17.13 -13.82 16.43
C SER A 416 -18.16 -13.04 17.28
N GLY A 417 -17.83 -11.83 17.72
CA GLY A 417 -18.75 -10.89 18.39
C GLY A 417 -19.37 -9.81 17.47
N GLY A 418 -19.12 -9.89 16.16
CA GLY A 418 -19.60 -8.97 15.14
C GLY A 418 -20.76 -9.54 14.31
N ILE A 419 -21.18 -8.82 13.29
CA ILE A 419 -22.25 -9.23 12.36
C ILE A 419 -22.01 -10.62 11.75
N ILE A 420 -20.76 -10.97 11.46
CA ILE A 420 -20.43 -12.29 10.88
C ILE A 420 -20.51 -13.41 11.93
N GLY A 421 -20.16 -13.12 13.18
CA GLY A 421 -20.26 -14.07 14.29
C GLY A 421 -21.67 -14.19 14.88
N PHE A 422 -22.50 -13.17 14.73
CA PHE A 422 -23.93 -13.16 15.07
C PHE A 422 -24.82 -13.65 13.90
N THR A 423 -26.13 -13.73 14.14
CA THR A 423 -27.12 -14.02 13.10
C THR A 423 -27.14 -12.88 12.07
N ARG A 424 -27.19 -13.20 10.77
CA ARG A 424 -27.39 -12.19 9.69
C ARG A 424 -28.84 -11.69 9.57
N LYS A 425 -29.69 -11.89 10.59
CA LYS A 425 -31.07 -11.36 10.59
C LYS A 425 -31.02 -9.83 10.57
N LYS A 426 -31.86 -9.21 9.74
CA LYS A 426 -31.89 -7.75 9.54
C LYS A 426 -32.00 -6.98 10.86
N ASP A 427 -32.88 -7.42 11.75
CA ASP A 427 -33.09 -6.76 13.05
C ASP A 427 -31.87 -6.85 13.98
N ALA A 428 -31.14 -7.96 13.94
CA ALA A 428 -29.92 -8.14 14.72
C ALA A 428 -28.78 -7.24 14.21
N VAL A 429 -28.68 -7.08 12.89
CA VAL A 429 -27.70 -6.16 12.26
C VAL A 429 -28.06 -4.70 12.56
N ALA A 430 -29.34 -4.33 12.46
CA ALA A 430 -29.80 -2.99 12.81
C ALA A 430 -29.54 -2.68 14.30
N LEU A 431 -29.89 -3.61 15.20
CA LEU A 431 -29.62 -3.48 16.63
C LEU A 431 -28.11 -3.36 16.89
N TRP A 432 -27.28 -4.19 16.25
CA TRP A 432 -25.82 -4.09 16.36
C TRP A 432 -25.32 -2.71 15.94
N GLY A 433 -25.80 -2.18 14.81
CA GLY A 433 -25.47 -0.84 14.32
C GLY A 433 -25.85 0.26 15.31
N ILE A 434 -27.04 0.16 15.93
CA ILE A 434 -27.52 1.11 16.93
C ILE A 434 -26.69 1.03 18.20
N ILE A 435 -26.39 -0.16 18.73
CA ILE A 435 -25.72 -0.29 20.05
C ILE A 435 -24.19 -0.25 19.99
N LYS A 436 -23.58 -0.36 18.80
CA LYS A 436 -22.11 -0.48 18.64
C LYS A 436 -21.37 0.68 19.29
N HIS A 437 -21.82 1.92 19.09
CA HIS A 437 -21.16 3.09 19.67
C HIS A 437 -21.17 3.08 21.20
N LYS A 438 -22.29 2.64 21.83
CA LYS A 438 -22.36 2.44 23.29
C LYS A 438 -21.49 1.29 23.78
N LYS A 439 -21.37 0.21 23.00
CA LYS A 439 -20.43 -0.87 23.31
C LYS A 439 -18.98 -0.38 23.27
N ASP A 440 -18.63 0.43 22.28
CA ASP A 440 -17.27 1.00 22.18
C ASP A 440 -16.97 1.94 23.34
N GLU A 441 -17.92 2.79 23.73
CA GLU A 441 -17.82 3.67 24.90
C GLU A 441 -17.57 2.86 26.19
N TYR A 442 -18.33 1.78 26.40
CA TYR A 442 -18.16 0.89 27.55
C TYR A 442 -16.80 0.17 27.53
N VAL A 443 -16.37 -0.36 26.38
CA VAL A 443 -15.06 -1.00 26.23
C VAL A 443 -13.92 -0.01 26.47
N HIS A 444 -14.07 1.23 26.02
CA HIS A 444 -13.09 2.29 26.28
C HIS A 444 -13.00 2.60 27.78
N LEU A 445 -14.14 2.71 28.47
CA LEU A 445 -14.18 2.93 29.91
C LEU A 445 -13.49 1.80 30.69
N LEU A 446 -13.74 0.54 30.33
CA LEU A 446 -13.07 -0.61 30.95
C LEU A 446 -11.55 -0.60 30.74
N LYS A 447 -11.10 -0.28 29.51
CA LYS A 447 -9.67 -0.18 29.20
C LYS A 447 -8.95 0.91 30.00
N MET A 448 -9.63 2.02 30.28
CA MET A 448 -9.08 3.08 31.13
C MET A 448 -9.05 2.70 32.61
N GLN A 449 -9.97 1.87 33.10
CA GLN A 449 -10.00 1.43 34.50
C GLN A 449 -8.93 0.39 34.84
N ASP A 450 -8.63 -0.53 33.92
CA ASP A 450 -7.68 -1.62 34.21
C ASP A 450 -6.20 -1.20 34.05
N ASN A 451 -5.91 0.07 33.74
CA ASN A 451 -4.56 0.56 33.41
C ASN A 451 -3.86 -0.31 32.33
N VAL A 452 -4.65 -0.99 31.50
CA VAL A 452 -4.19 -1.76 30.32
C VAL A 452 -4.01 -0.79 29.15
N ASP A 453 -3.43 0.37 29.43
CA ASP A 453 -2.56 1.03 28.46
C ASP A 453 -1.18 0.35 28.55
N GLY A 454 -1.15 -0.97 28.35
CA GLY A 454 0.08 -1.74 28.39
C GLY A 454 1.02 -1.27 27.28
N GLU A 455 2.26 -0.89 27.61
CA GLU A 455 3.41 -0.66 26.70
C GLU A 455 3.18 0.16 25.39
N LEU A 456 2.02 0.80 25.21
CA LEU A 456 1.50 1.27 23.91
C LEU A 456 1.21 2.79 23.89
N SER A 457 1.97 3.59 24.65
CA SER A 457 1.91 5.06 24.55
C SER A 457 2.45 5.56 23.20
N VAL A 458 3.11 4.69 22.45
CA VAL A 458 3.76 5.02 21.19
C VAL A 458 3.40 3.98 20.12
N HIS A 459 3.16 4.40 18.87
CA HIS A 459 2.84 3.49 17.76
C HIS A 459 3.90 2.36 17.68
N HIS A 460 3.58 1.14 17.21
CA HIS A 460 4.54 0.01 17.21
C HIS A 460 5.91 0.31 16.56
N ASN A 461 5.97 1.29 15.65
CA ASN A 461 7.20 1.84 15.06
C ASN A 461 8.14 2.59 16.04
N PHE A 462 7.71 2.80 17.28
CA PHE A 462 8.48 3.42 18.34
C PHE A 462 8.95 2.38 19.38
N ASN A 463 8.61 1.09 19.21
CA ASN A 463 9.12 0.03 20.07
C ASN A 463 10.57 -0.30 19.71
N GLN A 464 11.48 -0.13 20.67
CA GLN A 464 12.91 -0.39 20.53
C GLN A 464 13.22 -1.82 20.07
N SER A 465 12.47 -2.82 20.55
CA SER A 465 12.65 -4.23 20.15
C SER A 465 12.32 -4.47 18.67
N SER A 466 11.33 -3.77 18.13
CA SER A 466 10.93 -3.87 16.73
C SER A 466 11.94 -3.17 15.82
N ALA A 467 12.43 -2.00 16.25
CA ALA A 467 13.46 -1.27 15.51
C ALA A 467 14.80 -2.02 15.47
N LYS A 468 15.20 -2.67 16.58
CA LYS A 468 16.41 -3.49 16.62
C LYS A 468 16.36 -4.65 15.62
N LYS A 469 15.25 -5.40 15.60
CA LYS A 469 15.04 -6.49 14.62
C LYS A 469 15.12 -6.01 13.19
N ILE A 470 14.49 -4.86 12.90
CA ILE A 470 14.53 -4.26 11.56
C ILE A 470 15.98 -3.86 11.20
N LYS A 471 16.73 -3.28 12.14
CA LYS A 471 18.14 -2.92 11.93
C LYS A 471 19.00 -4.13 11.58
N GLU A 472 18.92 -5.20 12.38
CA GLU A 472 19.67 -6.45 12.15
C GLU A 472 19.37 -7.02 10.76
N LEU A 473 18.09 -7.06 10.39
CA LEU A 473 17.65 -7.56 9.08
C LEU A 473 18.15 -6.71 7.91
N MET A 474 18.18 -5.39 8.07
CA MET A 474 18.70 -4.49 7.05
C MET A 474 20.19 -4.67 6.83
N GLN A 475 20.95 -4.90 7.91
CA GLN A 475 22.39 -5.17 7.81
C GLN A 475 22.65 -6.48 7.07
N GLU A 476 21.86 -7.52 7.35
CA GLU A 476 21.95 -8.81 6.65
C GLU A 476 21.66 -8.66 5.14
N ILE A 477 20.62 -7.92 4.78
CA ILE A 477 20.29 -7.63 3.37
C ILE A 477 21.41 -6.82 2.70
N GLN A 478 21.93 -5.78 3.36
CA GLN A 478 23.00 -4.97 2.82
C GLN A 478 24.27 -5.80 2.57
N ASN A 479 24.66 -6.63 3.54
CA ASN A 479 25.80 -7.54 3.41
C ASN A 479 25.58 -8.55 2.27
N TYR A 480 24.36 -9.05 2.10
CA TYR A 480 24.01 -9.94 1.00
C TYR A 480 24.14 -9.26 -0.36
N LEU A 481 23.62 -8.03 -0.51
CA LEU A 481 23.72 -7.25 -1.75
C LEU A 481 25.19 -6.99 -2.13
N LEU A 482 26.01 -6.57 -1.17
CA LEU A 482 27.44 -6.34 -1.38
C LEU A 482 28.19 -7.63 -1.77
N LYS A 483 27.76 -8.79 -1.26
CA LYS A 483 28.35 -10.09 -1.58
C LYS A 483 27.96 -10.61 -2.97
N VAL A 484 26.70 -10.44 -3.37
CA VAL A 484 26.16 -11.05 -4.59
C VAL A 484 26.31 -10.14 -5.80
N CYS A 485 25.75 -8.94 -5.74
CA CYS A 485 25.82 -7.95 -6.82
C CYS A 485 25.48 -6.58 -6.24
N SER A 486 26.53 -5.78 -5.96
CA SER A 486 26.31 -4.41 -5.49
C SER A 486 25.65 -3.59 -6.60
N PRO A 487 24.52 -2.90 -6.31
CA PRO A 487 23.81 -2.12 -7.31
C PRO A 487 24.63 -0.99 -7.95
N PHE A 488 25.75 -0.59 -7.32
CA PHE A 488 26.51 0.62 -7.64
C PHE A 488 27.98 0.36 -8.04
N LEU A 489 28.41 -0.90 -8.18
CA LEU A 489 29.78 -1.23 -8.60
C LEU A 489 29.93 -1.47 -10.13
N ASP A 490 28.90 -2.00 -10.80
CA ASP A 490 28.92 -2.27 -12.24
C ASP A 490 28.19 -1.16 -13.02
N LEU A 491 28.93 -0.45 -13.86
CA LEU A 491 28.54 0.89 -14.32
C LEU A 491 27.71 0.94 -15.62
N GLU A 492 27.63 -0.09 -16.46
CA GLU A 492 27.03 0.09 -17.80
C GLU A 492 25.55 -0.30 -17.91
N THR A 493 25.13 -1.44 -17.35
CA THR A 493 23.79 -2.01 -17.61
C THR A 493 23.06 -2.38 -16.32
N PHE A 494 21.73 -2.21 -16.31
CA PHE A 494 20.92 -2.61 -15.16
C PHE A 494 20.88 -4.15 -15.00
N LYS A 495 21.38 -4.62 -13.85
CA LYS A 495 21.46 -6.03 -13.49
C LYS A 495 20.49 -6.36 -12.36
N ASN A 496 20.00 -7.59 -12.38
CA ASN A 496 19.22 -8.14 -11.29
C ASN A 496 20.13 -8.43 -10.09
N VAL A 497 19.83 -7.86 -8.92
CA VAL A 497 20.72 -7.89 -7.74
C VAL A 497 20.86 -9.27 -7.09
N LEU A 498 19.97 -10.22 -7.42
CA LEU A 498 20.07 -11.60 -6.96
C LEU A 498 20.95 -12.44 -7.89
N THR A 499 20.77 -12.32 -9.20
CA THR A 499 21.38 -13.21 -10.19
C THR A 499 22.64 -12.63 -10.83
N GLY A 500 22.81 -11.31 -10.78
CA GLY A 500 23.85 -10.58 -11.52
C GLY A 500 23.59 -10.49 -13.04
N GLU A 501 22.48 -11.04 -13.53
CA GLU A 501 22.14 -11.06 -14.95
C GLU A 501 21.54 -9.72 -15.41
N ILE A 502 21.80 -9.34 -16.67
CA ILE A 502 21.23 -8.14 -17.29
C ILE A 502 19.72 -8.31 -17.46
N VAL A 503 18.95 -7.32 -17.04
CA VAL A 503 17.49 -7.33 -17.17
C VAL A 503 17.09 -7.02 -18.63
N SER A 504 16.92 -8.07 -19.43
CA SER A 504 16.61 -7.97 -20.88
C SER A 504 15.12 -8.13 -21.22
N LYS A 505 14.33 -8.74 -20.32
CA LYS A 505 12.91 -9.04 -20.55
C LYS A 505 11.98 -7.83 -20.37
N VAL A 506 12.51 -6.73 -19.85
CA VAL A 506 11.75 -5.53 -19.49
C VAL A 506 12.37 -4.33 -20.20
N ASP A 507 11.49 -3.45 -20.67
CA ASP A 507 11.89 -2.17 -21.25
C ASP A 507 12.31 -1.21 -20.12
N VAL A 508 13.57 -1.33 -19.69
CA VAL A 508 14.15 -0.54 -18.58
C VAL A 508 14.08 0.95 -18.90
N SER A 509 14.33 1.34 -20.15
CA SER A 509 14.24 2.75 -20.59
C SER A 509 12.84 3.34 -20.35
N LYS A 510 11.77 2.59 -20.63
CA LYS A 510 10.40 3.04 -20.26
C LYS A 510 10.17 3.12 -18.76
N LEU A 511 10.71 2.19 -17.97
CA LEU A 511 10.60 2.25 -16.51
C LEU A 511 11.28 3.50 -15.95
N LEU A 512 12.46 3.86 -16.45
CA LEU A 512 13.16 5.09 -16.05
C LEU A 512 12.34 6.34 -16.37
N CYS A 513 11.56 6.33 -17.45
CA CYS A 513 10.67 7.43 -17.82
C CYS A 513 9.25 7.31 -17.23
N CYS A 514 9.00 6.45 -16.23
CA CYS A 514 7.65 6.16 -15.76
C CYS A 514 6.89 7.39 -15.24
N THR A 515 7.56 8.27 -14.51
CA THR A 515 7.01 9.52 -13.97
C THR A 515 6.64 10.50 -15.08
N LYS A 516 7.55 10.71 -16.05
CA LYS A 516 7.34 11.57 -17.23
C LYS A 516 6.21 11.07 -18.13
N MET A 517 6.25 9.78 -18.51
CA MET A 517 5.23 9.19 -19.38
C MET A 517 3.86 9.16 -18.70
N GLY A 518 3.82 8.79 -17.41
CA GLY A 518 2.61 8.82 -16.61
C GLY A 518 2.03 10.22 -16.44
N GLY A 519 2.89 11.22 -16.22
CA GLY A 519 2.52 12.64 -16.14
C GLY A 519 1.97 13.18 -17.46
N GLY A 520 2.58 12.82 -18.59
CA GLY A 520 2.08 13.17 -19.93
C GLY A 520 0.67 12.60 -20.19
N ALA A 521 0.47 11.32 -19.89
CA ALA A 521 -0.85 10.68 -20.01
C ALA A 521 -1.90 11.28 -19.05
N PHE A 522 -1.47 11.70 -17.86
CA PHE A 522 -2.33 12.42 -16.92
C PHE A 522 -2.74 13.80 -17.46
N ALA A 523 -1.79 14.58 -17.97
CA ALA A 523 -2.06 15.89 -18.56
C ALA A 523 -3.02 15.77 -19.76
N GLU A 524 -2.78 14.81 -20.66
CA GLU A 524 -3.67 14.53 -21.79
C GLU A 524 -5.09 14.17 -21.33
N PHE A 525 -5.22 13.37 -20.26
CA PHE A 525 -6.53 13.03 -19.68
C PHE A 525 -7.27 14.28 -19.18
N VAL A 526 -6.58 15.17 -18.46
CA VAL A 526 -7.15 16.41 -17.94
C VAL A 526 -7.62 17.31 -19.08
N GLU A 527 -6.78 17.54 -20.09
CA GLU A 527 -7.12 18.38 -21.24
C GLU A 527 -8.32 17.82 -22.01
N ASN A 528 -8.23 16.57 -22.46
CA ASN A 528 -9.25 15.99 -23.35
C ASN A 528 -10.59 15.70 -22.66
N ARG A 529 -10.59 15.41 -21.35
CA ARG A 529 -11.80 14.93 -20.65
C ARG A 529 -12.38 15.94 -19.65
N LEU A 530 -11.54 16.72 -18.97
CA LEU A 530 -12.00 17.65 -17.94
C LEU A 530 -12.14 19.09 -18.46
N ARG A 531 -11.15 19.58 -19.23
CA ARG A 531 -11.19 20.92 -19.82
C ARG A 531 -12.02 20.97 -21.09
N ASP A 532 -11.55 20.29 -22.14
CA ASP A 532 -12.16 20.35 -23.48
C ASP A 532 -13.42 19.48 -23.59
N LYS A 533 -13.56 18.48 -22.71
CA LYS A 533 -14.69 17.53 -22.69
C LYS A 533 -14.92 16.83 -24.05
N LYS A 534 -13.86 16.68 -24.85
CA LYS A 534 -13.86 15.98 -26.14
C LYS A 534 -14.13 14.48 -25.99
N VAL A 535 -13.66 13.90 -24.89
CA VAL A 535 -13.80 12.46 -24.61
C VAL A 535 -14.51 12.25 -23.28
N SER A 536 -15.51 11.36 -23.26
CA SER A 536 -16.22 11.01 -22.03
C SER A 536 -15.28 10.40 -20.99
N ILE A 537 -15.48 10.77 -19.72
CA ILE A 537 -14.74 10.23 -18.56
C ILE A 537 -14.87 8.71 -18.46
N HIS A 538 -16.00 8.14 -18.91
CA HIS A 538 -16.26 6.70 -18.88
C HIS A 538 -15.58 5.93 -20.01
N SER A 539 -15.08 6.62 -21.04
CA SER A 539 -14.38 5.97 -22.16
C SER A 539 -13.15 5.21 -21.66
N THR A 540 -12.78 4.15 -22.37
CA THR A 540 -11.58 3.35 -22.06
C THR A 540 -10.34 4.24 -21.96
N ILE A 541 -9.48 3.95 -20.97
CA ILE A 541 -8.17 4.58 -20.83
C ILE A 541 -7.15 3.59 -21.38
N SER A 542 -6.39 3.99 -22.39
CA SER A 542 -5.32 3.17 -22.95
C SER A 542 -4.22 2.96 -21.90
N LYS A 543 -3.87 1.70 -21.65
CA LYS A 543 -2.76 1.38 -20.75
C LYS A 543 -1.44 1.59 -21.49
N ILE A 544 -0.49 2.23 -20.82
CA ILE A 544 0.89 2.29 -21.31
C ILE A 544 1.44 0.86 -21.32
N LYS A 545 1.86 0.40 -22.49
CA LYS A 545 2.46 -0.93 -22.66
C LYS A 545 3.92 -0.86 -22.19
N TYR A 546 4.16 -1.26 -20.95
CA TYR A 546 5.47 -1.67 -20.48
C TYR A 546 5.39 -3.18 -20.18
N SER A 547 6.41 -3.94 -20.57
CA SER A 547 6.47 -5.36 -20.28
C SER A 547 6.65 -5.55 -18.78
N SER A 548 5.56 -5.72 -18.04
CA SER A 548 5.64 -6.12 -16.63
C SER A 548 6.18 -7.53 -16.61
N PRO A 549 7.34 -7.79 -15.99
CA PRO A 549 7.75 -9.15 -15.78
C PRO A 549 6.80 -9.66 -14.70
N HIS A 550 5.82 -10.49 -15.04
CA HIS A 550 5.41 -11.45 -14.03
C HIS A 550 6.60 -12.40 -13.92
N VAL A 551 7.56 -12.06 -13.06
CA VAL A 551 8.45 -13.10 -12.56
C VAL A 551 7.54 -13.87 -11.63
N SER A 552 6.94 -14.94 -12.15
CA SER A 552 6.60 -16.05 -11.27
C SER A 552 7.87 -16.30 -10.49
N THR A 553 7.88 -15.94 -9.21
CA THR A 553 8.83 -16.52 -8.27
C THR A 553 8.61 -18.00 -8.48
N HIS A 554 9.47 -18.62 -9.30
CA HIS A 554 9.38 -20.04 -9.54
C HIS A 554 9.58 -20.59 -8.15
N SER A 555 8.49 -21.10 -7.59
CA SER A 555 8.58 -22.12 -6.59
C SER A 555 9.53 -23.14 -7.22
N ALA A 556 10.77 -23.19 -6.72
CA ALA A 556 11.20 -24.50 -6.31
C ALA A 556 10.05 -24.95 -5.44
N SER A 557 9.24 -25.89 -5.94
CA SER A 557 8.34 -26.62 -5.08
C SER A 557 9.27 -27.27 -4.06
N LYS A 558 9.58 -26.57 -2.96
CA LYS A 558 9.59 -27.24 -1.68
C LYS A 558 8.21 -27.85 -1.67
N THR A 559 8.17 -29.15 -2.00
CA THR A 559 7.03 -30.00 -1.78
C THR A 559 6.63 -29.64 -0.37
N ASP A 560 5.56 -28.86 -0.26
CA ASP A 560 5.05 -28.43 1.02
C ASP A 560 4.65 -29.75 1.65
N ILE A 561 5.52 -30.29 2.49
CA ILE A 561 5.23 -31.37 3.41
C ILE A 561 4.29 -30.69 4.39
N LYS A 562 3.06 -30.47 3.89
CA LYS A 562 2.00 -29.66 4.51
C LYS A 562 1.95 -30.08 5.94
N ASP A 563 1.69 -29.17 6.85
CA ASP A 563 1.42 -29.37 8.29
C ASP A 563 0.62 -30.67 8.66
N LYS A 564 -0.10 -31.26 7.69
CA LYS A 564 -0.62 -32.64 7.68
C LYS A 564 0.44 -33.74 7.86
N THR A 565 1.56 -33.72 7.16
CA THR A 565 2.59 -34.78 7.18
C THR A 565 3.42 -34.72 8.46
N ILE A 566 3.74 -33.53 8.99
CA ILE A 566 4.44 -33.40 10.28
C ILE A 566 3.56 -33.96 11.42
N LYS A 567 2.27 -33.62 11.45
CA LYS A 567 1.33 -34.15 12.47
C LYS A 567 1.03 -35.64 12.27
N ALA A 568 0.97 -36.13 11.03
CA ALA A 568 0.85 -37.56 10.72
C ALA A 568 2.06 -38.36 11.22
N LEU A 569 3.28 -37.86 11.00
CA LEU A 569 4.51 -38.47 11.49
C LEU A 569 4.54 -38.49 13.03
N MET A 570 4.10 -37.42 13.70
CA MET A 570 3.97 -37.41 15.17
C MET A 570 3.00 -38.49 15.69
N PHE A 571 1.88 -38.74 15.02
CA PHE A 571 0.94 -39.79 15.42
C PHE A 571 1.48 -41.20 15.18
N ILE A 572 2.19 -41.42 14.07
CA ILE A 572 2.86 -42.70 13.80
C ILE A 572 3.94 -42.95 14.84
N GLU A 573 4.75 -41.95 15.17
CA GLU A 573 5.82 -42.06 16.18
C GLU A 573 5.26 -42.34 17.58
N TYR A 574 4.16 -41.67 17.95
CA TYR A 574 3.45 -41.94 19.20
C TYR A 574 2.89 -43.38 19.23
N GLY A 575 2.27 -43.84 18.15
CA GLY A 575 1.75 -45.21 18.03
C GLY A 575 2.85 -46.28 18.14
N ARG A 576 4.02 -46.02 17.54
CA ARG A 576 5.21 -46.88 17.70
C ARG A 576 5.69 -46.91 19.15
N HIS A 577 5.71 -45.76 19.82
CA HIS A 577 6.03 -45.68 21.25
C HIS A 577 5.04 -46.44 22.14
N CYS A 578 3.79 -46.61 21.69
CA CYS A 578 2.77 -47.41 22.36
C CYS A 578 2.79 -48.90 21.97
N GLY A 579 3.76 -49.35 21.17
CA GLY A 579 3.95 -50.76 20.82
C GLY A 579 3.26 -51.23 19.53
N PHE A 580 2.69 -50.33 18.74
CA PHE A 580 2.05 -50.68 17.47
C PHE A 580 3.06 -50.61 16.30
N PRO A 581 3.16 -51.65 15.45
CA PRO A 581 4.00 -51.63 14.27
C PRO A 581 3.48 -50.62 13.23
N ALA A 582 4.40 -49.96 12.51
CA ALA A 582 4.06 -48.89 11.57
C ALA A 582 3.19 -49.38 10.42
N GLU A 583 3.37 -50.64 10.01
CA GLU A 583 2.62 -51.32 8.96
C GLU A 583 1.15 -51.46 9.33
N GLU A 584 0.83 -51.62 10.62
CA GLU A 584 -0.54 -51.66 11.14
C GLU A 584 -1.16 -50.25 11.19
N LEU A 585 -0.38 -49.26 11.63
CA LEU A 585 -0.82 -47.86 11.74
C LEU A 585 -1.17 -47.23 10.39
N LEU A 586 -0.46 -47.60 9.32
CA LEU A 586 -0.64 -47.05 7.98
C LEU A 586 -1.89 -47.57 7.24
N VAL A 587 -2.59 -48.58 7.78
CA VAL A 587 -3.87 -49.09 7.24
C VAL A 587 -5.06 -48.21 7.65
N HIS A 588 -4.86 -47.30 8.62
CA HIS A 588 -5.90 -46.47 9.21
C HIS A 588 -5.87 -45.02 8.69
N GLU A 589 -7.02 -44.34 8.75
CA GLU A 589 -7.17 -42.98 8.21
C GLU A 589 -6.46 -41.95 9.10
N ILE A 590 -5.46 -41.24 8.56
CA ILE A 590 -4.70 -40.23 9.30
C ILE A 590 -5.37 -38.86 9.13
N THR A 591 -6.12 -38.41 10.14
CA THR A 591 -6.86 -37.12 10.08
C THR A 591 -6.38 -36.12 11.14
N ARG A 592 -6.75 -34.83 10.98
CA ARG A 592 -6.34 -33.70 11.85
C ARG A 592 -6.99 -33.69 13.24
N SER A 593 -7.94 -34.58 13.52
CA SER A 593 -8.69 -34.60 14.78
C SER A 593 -9.11 -36.02 15.15
N ALA A 594 -8.78 -36.45 16.37
CA ALA A 594 -8.99 -37.83 16.86
C ALA A 594 -10.45 -38.33 16.81
N PHE A 595 -11.43 -37.44 16.66
CA PHE A 595 -12.86 -37.75 16.69
C PHE A 595 -13.38 -38.57 15.49
N PHE A 596 -12.60 -38.75 14.42
CA PHE A 596 -13.04 -39.47 13.21
C PHE A 596 -12.38 -40.83 13.01
N LEU A 597 -11.57 -41.29 13.97
CA LEU A 597 -10.83 -42.56 13.87
C LEU A 597 -11.70 -43.79 14.11
N VAL A 598 -12.81 -43.65 14.81
CA VAL A 598 -13.72 -44.73 15.19
C VAL A 598 -15.08 -44.54 14.53
N ASP A 599 -15.66 -45.62 14.01
CA ASP A 599 -17.03 -45.62 13.51
C ASP A 599 -18.03 -45.52 14.67
N LYS A 600 -19.33 -45.53 14.34
CA LYS A 600 -20.42 -45.35 15.30
C LYS A 600 -20.47 -46.47 16.34
N ASP A 601 -19.80 -47.59 16.07
CA ASP A 601 -19.77 -48.80 16.87
C ASP A 601 -18.44 -48.96 17.65
N GLY A 602 -17.54 -47.97 17.56
CA GLY A 602 -16.29 -47.93 18.31
C GLY A 602 -15.14 -48.71 17.67
N TYR A 603 -15.26 -49.13 16.40
CA TYR A 603 -14.18 -49.78 15.65
C TYR A 603 -13.39 -48.78 14.81
N VAL A 604 -12.06 -48.96 14.74
CA VAL A 604 -11.20 -48.05 13.99
C VAL A 604 -11.47 -48.17 12.50
N LYS A 605 -11.79 -47.04 11.84
CA LYS A 605 -12.05 -47.00 10.39
C LYS A 605 -10.80 -47.39 9.61
N LYS A 606 -10.91 -48.42 8.77
CA LYS A 606 -9.88 -48.80 7.78
C LYS A 606 -10.04 -47.93 6.53
N SER A 607 -8.96 -47.30 6.07
CA SER A 607 -8.97 -46.45 4.88
C SER A 607 -8.60 -47.28 3.65
N VAL A 608 -9.41 -47.24 2.59
CA VAL A 608 -9.14 -47.99 1.35
C VAL A 608 -8.11 -47.28 0.45
N LYS A 609 -7.85 -45.98 0.61
CA LYS A 609 -6.85 -45.21 -0.16
C LYS A 609 -6.35 -43.98 0.61
N SER A 610 -5.30 -44.14 1.41
CA SER A 610 -4.51 -43.00 1.86
C SER A 610 -3.45 -42.69 0.79
N GLN A 611 -3.67 -41.65 0.00
CA GLN A 611 -2.67 -41.12 -0.94
C GLN A 611 -1.33 -40.85 -0.22
N LEU A 612 -1.39 -40.42 1.05
CA LEU A 612 -0.22 -40.15 1.89
C LEU A 612 0.58 -41.42 2.24
N ALA A 613 -0.09 -42.54 2.52
CA ALA A 613 0.59 -43.82 2.76
C ALA A 613 1.29 -44.33 1.50
N THR A 614 0.68 -44.09 0.33
CA THR A 614 1.25 -44.45 -0.97
C THR A 614 2.48 -43.59 -1.29
N GLU A 615 2.43 -42.28 -0.98
CA GLU A 615 3.56 -41.36 -1.12
C GLU A 615 4.73 -41.69 -0.18
N ILE A 616 4.47 -42.01 1.09
CA ILE A 616 5.51 -42.37 2.06
C ILE A 616 6.23 -43.68 1.66
N LEU A 617 5.49 -44.69 1.18
CA LEU A 617 6.09 -45.94 0.69
C LEU A 617 6.95 -45.71 -0.57
N SER A 618 6.58 -44.76 -1.44
CA SER A 618 7.37 -44.41 -2.62
C SER A 618 8.68 -43.67 -2.30
N TYR A 619 8.73 -42.97 -1.16
CA TYR A 619 9.94 -42.29 -0.68
C TYR A 619 10.90 -43.25 0.04
N ALA A 620 10.41 -44.31 0.67
CA ALA A 620 11.24 -45.32 1.33
C ALA A 620 11.95 -46.30 0.36
N GLN A 621 11.58 -46.29 -0.93
CA GLN A 621 12.18 -47.11 -1.99
C GLN A 621 13.20 -46.35 -2.85
N LYS A 622 13.47 -45.08 -2.55
CA LYS A 622 14.60 -44.30 -3.07
C LYS A 622 15.67 -44.19 -1.99
#